data_AF-A0A956FW20-F1
#
_entry.id   AF-A0A956FW20-F1
#
_cell.length_a   1.000
_cell.length_b   1.000
_cell.length_c   1.000
_cell.angle_alpha   90.00
_cell.angle_beta   90.00
_cell.angle_gamma   90.00
#
_symmetry.space_group_name_H-M   'P 1'
#
loop_
_entity.id
_entity.type
_entity.pdbx_description
1 polymer ?
#
loop_
_entity_poly.entity_id
_entity_poly.type
_entity_poly.pdbx_seq_one_letter_code
_entity_poly.pdbx_strand_id
1 'polypeptide(L)'
;MTKLEMIPRPSLLLRIAALTLTVAFGGCGDDTMMETSATTTTGGETTTTSTSATTTTTTTAGETTTGTTAAGPVCGDGVIDDGEACDGDALGDATCVSEGFIGGDLGCDNACKIDTSACVGELICDDTALMNPSCGAGDADACECVGCVLDGMCTLEDDCVCGECSGDSFCSSPDNCNNDGLCDPYNEGCACADCEGHPQCLPICGDGVAASAGDEACDGDDLGGQTCVSAGFDGGGVLGCDDACALVTDECLADEVCGDGFIGATESCEGDDLMGQTCASIGFADGDLACSDTCEFDTSGCFDVCGDEAITGLEDCDGDDLGEETCVSQGYMGGGILACGDTCMFDATLCLEEEVCGDGFIGATELCDGEDFGGETCISQGFPGGGLLLCTDACSALDTGNCVADEVCGDGWIGENETCDNDNFGGDTCVSLGFAGGGDLACDDACAVVTEGCLDEAVCGDNFIGEGEDCEGANLNNQSCMSLGLGMGKLGCSDTCEFDTSKCMG
;
A
#
# COMPACT_ATOMS: atom_id res chain seq x y z
N MET A 1 53.36 -3.59 20.36
CA MET A 1 53.88 -2.22 20.19
C MET A 1 53.78 -1.85 18.72
N THR A 2 52.61 -1.38 18.32
CA THR A 2 52.35 -0.74 17.02
C THR A 2 51.32 0.33 17.32
N LYS A 3 51.76 1.58 17.21
CA LYS A 3 51.05 2.80 17.55
C LYS A 3 50.17 3.15 16.35
N LEU A 4 48.85 3.09 16.51
CA LEU A 4 47.91 3.59 15.51
C LEU A 4 47.69 5.08 15.80
N GLU A 5 48.11 5.95 14.89
CA GLU A 5 47.88 7.39 14.98
C GLU A 5 46.47 7.73 14.45
N MET A 6 45.66 8.38 15.28
CA MET A 6 44.39 8.98 14.89
C MET A 6 44.63 10.31 14.17
N ILE A 7 43.99 10.49 13.02
CA ILE A 7 43.97 11.72 12.22
C ILE A 7 42.79 12.58 12.70
N PRO A 8 42.98 13.86 13.09
CA PRO A 8 41.87 14.75 13.43
C PRO A 8 41.22 15.34 12.17
N ARG A 9 39.88 15.33 12.12
CA ARG A 9 39.06 16.02 11.11
C ARG A 9 39.05 17.54 11.39
N PRO A 10 39.15 18.43 10.38
CA PRO A 10 39.10 19.87 10.61
C PRO A 10 37.67 20.36 10.77
N SER A 11 37.44 21.13 11.83
CA SER A 11 36.21 21.86 12.13
C SER A 11 35.91 22.91 11.06
N LEU A 12 34.75 22.80 10.41
CA LEU A 12 34.23 23.77 9.46
C LEU A 12 33.46 24.87 10.23
N LEU A 13 34.17 25.93 10.63
CA LEU A 13 33.56 27.16 11.14
C LEU A 13 32.91 27.92 9.98
N LEU A 14 31.60 27.77 9.80
CA LEU A 14 30.81 28.57 8.87
C LEU A 14 30.57 29.96 9.48
N ARG A 15 31.28 30.97 8.98
CA ARG A 15 31.04 32.38 9.31
C ARG A 15 29.82 32.87 8.55
N ILE A 16 28.71 33.10 9.25
CA ILE A 16 27.54 33.81 8.72
C ILE A 16 27.91 35.30 8.62
N ALA A 17 28.05 35.80 7.38
CA ALA A 17 28.09 37.22 7.09
C ALA A 17 26.67 37.68 6.76
N ALA A 18 26.10 38.54 7.60
CA ALA A 18 24.83 39.20 7.34
C ALA A 18 24.97 40.14 6.13
N LEU A 19 24.28 39.80 5.03
CA LEU A 19 24.13 40.65 3.87
C LEU A 19 22.70 41.18 3.83
N THR A 20 22.50 42.40 4.32
CA THR A 20 21.25 43.15 4.16
C THR A 20 21.11 43.57 2.70
N LEU A 21 20.17 42.96 1.97
CA LEU A 21 19.77 43.42 0.64
C LEU A 21 18.40 44.09 0.72
N THR A 22 18.40 45.40 0.54
CA THR A 22 17.21 46.23 0.40
C THR A 22 16.52 45.96 -0.93
N VAL A 23 15.26 45.53 -0.89
CA VAL A 23 14.39 45.42 -2.08
C VAL A 23 13.65 46.74 -2.28
N ALA A 24 13.80 47.33 -3.46
CA ALA A 24 13.02 48.47 -3.92
C ALA A 24 11.93 48.01 -4.88
N PHE A 25 10.71 48.51 -4.65
CA PHE A 25 9.52 48.32 -5.47
C PHE A 25 9.67 48.93 -6.88
N GLY A 26 9.18 48.20 -7.88
CA GLY A 26 8.85 48.71 -9.21
C GLY A 26 7.75 47.83 -9.79
N GLY A 27 6.50 48.29 -9.70
CA GLY A 27 5.32 47.51 -10.04
C GLY A 27 4.92 47.53 -11.52
N CYS A 28 3.93 46.70 -11.81
CA CYS A 28 2.85 46.95 -12.76
C CYS A 28 1.57 46.28 -12.22
N GLY A 29 0.52 47.09 -11.97
CA GLY A 29 -0.87 46.62 -11.96
C GLY A 29 -1.30 46.30 -13.40
N ASP A 30 -2.50 45.83 -13.73
CA ASP A 30 -3.85 45.69 -13.14
C ASP A 30 -4.51 44.66 -14.11
N ASP A 31 -5.35 43.68 -13.78
CA ASP A 31 -6.74 43.71 -13.31
C ASP A 31 -7.17 42.19 -13.28
N THR A 32 -7.61 41.57 -12.18
CA THR A 32 -9.03 41.45 -11.70
C THR A 32 -9.97 40.76 -12.74
N MET A 33 -10.83 39.72 -12.53
CA MET A 33 -11.49 38.97 -11.41
C MET A 33 -11.95 37.58 -11.95
N MET A 34 -12.00 36.46 -11.18
CA MET A 34 -13.11 35.93 -10.33
C MET A 34 -14.48 35.90 -11.05
N GLU A 35 -15.36 34.88 -11.08
CA GLU A 35 -15.49 33.54 -10.49
C GLU A 35 -16.71 32.81 -11.11
N THR A 36 -16.81 31.49 -10.86
CA THR A 36 -18.03 30.67 -10.65
C THR A 36 -18.95 30.16 -11.77
N SER A 37 -19.28 28.88 -11.56
CA SER A 37 -20.13 27.89 -12.21
C SER A 37 -21.59 28.25 -12.50
N ALA A 38 -22.17 27.66 -13.56
CA ALA A 38 -23.47 26.99 -13.52
C ALA A 38 -23.78 26.23 -14.83
N THR A 39 -24.24 24.99 -14.65
CA THR A 39 -24.76 24.00 -15.61
C THR A 39 -26.07 24.43 -16.28
N THR A 40 -26.27 24.14 -17.58
CA THR A 40 -27.47 23.46 -18.13
C THR A 40 -27.35 23.18 -19.64
N THR A 41 -27.84 21.99 -19.99
CA THR A 41 -27.92 21.27 -21.28
C THR A 41 -28.82 21.95 -22.33
N THR A 42 -28.53 21.77 -23.63
CA THR A 42 -29.29 20.92 -24.60
C THR A 42 -28.89 21.22 -26.06
N GLY A 43 -28.38 20.18 -26.76
CA GLY A 43 -28.80 19.77 -28.12
C GLY A 43 -28.17 20.41 -29.37
N GLY A 44 -27.54 19.57 -30.21
CA GLY A 44 -27.56 19.77 -31.66
C GLY A 44 -26.28 19.43 -32.44
N GLU A 45 -26.14 18.15 -32.80
CA GLU A 45 -25.62 17.60 -34.07
C GLU A 45 -24.32 18.12 -34.73
N THR A 46 -23.38 17.16 -34.81
CA THR A 46 -22.81 16.59 -36.04
C THR A 46 -21.58 17.24 -36.68
N THR A 47 -20.73 16.30 -37.10
CA THR A 47 -19.74 16.29 -38.18
C THR A 47 -18.27 16.44 -37.79
N THR A 48 -17.63 15.30 -38.02
CA THR A 48 -16.24 14.88 -37.98
C THR A 48 -15.31 15.68 -38.88
N THR A 49 -14.02 15.43 -38.60
CA THR A 49 -12.89 15.37 -39.54
C THR A 49 -11.91 16.54 -39.48
N SER A 50 -10.99 16.44 -38.52
CA SER A 50 -9.69 17.08 -38.58
C SER A 50 -8.82 16.39 -39.63
N THR A 51 -8.77 17.08 -40.76
CA THR A 51 -7.68 17.12 -41.73
C THR A 51 -6.31 17.07 -41.03
N SER A 52 -5.50 16.07 -41.36
CA SER A 52 -4.06 16.11 -41.07
C SER A 52 -3.36 16.94 -42.14
N ALA A 53 -2.64 17.96 -41.68
CA ALA A 53 -1.59 18.62 -42.45
C ALA A 53 -0.52 17.57 -42.83
N THR A 54 0.30 17.74 -43.86
CA THR A 54 1.53 18.51 -43.70
C THR A 54 2.17 18.82 -45.06
N THR A 55 2.79 20.00 -45.11
CA THR A 55 3.99 20.39 -45.90
C THR A 55 3.84 20.77 -47.36
N THR A 56 3.58 22.07 -47.53
CA THR A 56 4.15 22.95 -48.55
C THR A 56 5.63 22.70 -48.85
N THR A 57 5.96 22.48 -50.13
CA THR A 57 7.23 22.93 -50.73
C THR A 57 6.91 23.97 -51.81
N THR A 58 7.37 25.20 -51.59
CA THR A 58 7.39 26.29 -52.56
C THR A 58 8.55 26.11 -53.54
N THR A 59 8.29 26.16 -54.84
CA THR A 59 9.21 26.82 -55.80
C THR A 59 8.49 27.40 -56.99
N THR A 60 8.94 28.60 -57.33
CA THR A 60 8.38 29.62 -58.22
C THR A 60 8.40 29.26 -59.71
N ALA A 61 7.37 29.76 -60.40
CA ALA A 61 7.18 29.77 -61.84
C ALA A 61 8.36 30.36 -62.65
N GLY A 62 8.53 29.85 -63.88
CA GLY A 62 9.43 30.42 -64.88
C GLY A 62 9.22 29.85 -66.28
N GLU A 63 8.32 30.51 -67.02
CA GLU A 63 8.46 30.87 -68.45
C GLU A 63 8.26 29.81 -69.56
N THR A 64 7.10 29.94 -70.20
CA THR A 64 6.80 29.91 -71.64
C THR A 64 7.85 29.35 -72.62
N THR A 65 7.52 28.24 -73.29
CA THR A 65 7.65 28.14 -74.76
C THR A 65 6.56 27.26 -75.37
N THR A 66 5.84 27.86 -76.30
CA THR A 66 5.00 27.28 -77.36
C THR A 66 5.53 25.98 -77.95
N GLY A 67 4.66 24.95 -77.98
CA GLY A 67 4.85 23.72 -78.76
C GLY A 67 3.51 23.02 -78.97
N THR A 68 2.87 23.30 -80.09
CA THR A 68 1.68 22.58 -80.57
C THR A 68 2.05 21.15 -80.92
N THR A 69 1.51 20.19 -80.16
CA THR A 69 1.13 18.85 -80.62
C THR A 69 0.01 18.38 -79.71
N ALA A 70 -1.15 18.11 -80.30
CA ALA A 70 -2.22 17.40 -79.62
C ALA A 70 -1.65 16.03 -79.18
N ALA A 71 -1.40 15.88 -77.88
CA ALA A 71 -1.35 14.57 -77.28
C ALA A 71 -2.77 14.01 -77.40
N GLY A 72 -2.90 12.83 -78.00
CA GLY A 72 -4.16 12.09 -77.87
C GLY A 72 -4.35 11.66 -76.41
N PRO A 73 -5.56 11.22 -76.04
CA PRO A 73 -5.86 10.70 -74.69
C PRO A 73 -4.78 9.70 -74.26
N VAL A 74 -4.16 9.93 -73.09
CA VAL A 74 -3.08 9.11 -72.54
C VAL A 74 -3.57 8.41 -71.30
N CYS A 75 -3.83 7.12 -71.45
CA CYS A 75 -4.24 6.28 -70.34
C CYS A 75 -3.23 6.24 -69.18
N GLY A 76 -3.72 6.50 -67.98
CA GLY A 76 -2.99 6.51 -66.72
C GLY A 76 -2.49 7.88 -66.27
N ASP A 77 -3.10 8.98 -66.74
CA ASP A 77 -2.78 10.35 -66.30
C ASP A 77 -3.68 10.89 -65.18
N GLY A 78 -4.64 10.08 -64.74
CA GLY A 78 -5.52 10.30 -63.59
C GLY A 78 -6.78 11.11 -63.90
N VAL A 79 -7.07 11.41 -65.17
CA VAL A 79 -8.31 12.07 -65.60
C VAL A 79 -8.93 11.35 -66.79
N ILE A 80 -10.27 11.26 -66.84
CA ILE A 80 -10.97 10.64 -67.97
C ILE A 80 -11.09 11.66 -69.11
N ASP A 81 -10.29 11.49 -70.17
CA ASP A 81 -10.29 12.36 -71.34
C ASP A 81 -11.34 11.95 -72.41
N ASP A 82 -11.60 12.86 -73.36
CA ASP A 82 -12.51 12.65 -74.48
C ASP A 82 -12.07 11.44 -75.36
N GLY A 83 -12.70 10.29 -75.15
CA GLY A 83 -12.42 9.03 -75.87
C GLY A 83 -11.99 7.85 -74.98
N GLU A 84 -11.77 8.08 -73.70
CA GLU A 84 -11.46 7.07 -72.68
C GLU A 84 -12.73 6.62 -71.95
N ALA A 85 -12.78 5.35 -71.55
CA ALA A 85 -13.88 4.84 -70.71
C ALA A 85 -13.56 4.94 -69.21
N CYS A 86 -12.27 4.96 -68.88
CA CYS A 86 -11.69 5.06 -67.55
C CYS A 86 -10.23 5.51 -67.69
N ASP A 87 -9.58 5.98 -66.62
CA ASP A 87 -8.14 6.26 -66.56
C ASP A 87 -7.57 5.84 -65.20
N GLY A 88 -6.82 4.74 -65.15
CA GLY A 88 -6.30 4.19 -63.89
C GLY A 88 -7.44 3.87 -62.90
N ASP A 89 -7.43 4.52 -61.74
CA ASP A 89 -8.48 4.40 -60.71
C ASP A 89 -9.70 5.31 -61.00
N ALA A 90 -9.61 6.20 -61.99
CA ALA A 90 -10.72 7.05 -62.41
C ALA A 90 -11.67 6.26 -63.33
N LEU A 91 -12.64 5.57 -62.73
CA LEU A 91 -13.62 4.73 -63.43
C LEU A 91 -14.92 5.49 -63.82
N GLY A 92 -15.04 6.76 -63.42
CA GLY A 92 -16.24 7.57 -63.66
C GLY A 92 -17.43 7.02 -62.86
N ASP A 93 -18.57 6.82 -63.55
CA ASP A 93 -19.76 6.18 -62.97
C ASP A 93 -19.78 4.65 -63.18
N ALA A 94 -18.73 4.08 -63.78
CA ALA A 94 -18.68 2.65 -64.08
C ALA A 94 -18.38 1.82 -62.83
N THR A 95 -19.14 0.75 -62.66
CA THR A 95 -18.98 -0.28 -61.61
C THR A 95 -19.16 -1.65 -62.25
N CYS A 96 -18.71 -2.73 -61.60
CA CYS A 96 -19.04 -4.08 -62.08
C CYS A 96 -20.57 -4.25 -62.24
N VAL A 97 -21.36 -3.61 -61.37
CA VAL A 97 -22.83 -3.56 -61.47
C VAL A 97 -23.34 -2.85 -62.73
N SER A 98 -22.72 -1.74 -63.15
CA SER A 98 -23.13 -1.04 -64.38
C SER A 98 -22.73 -1.78 -65.65
N GLU A 99 -21.69 -2.62 -65.60
CA GLU A 99 -21.24 -3.46 -66.73
C GLU A 99 -21.96 -4.82 -66.80
N GLY A 100 -22.95 -5.06 -65.93
CA GLY A 100 -23.79 -6.25 -65.95
C GLY A 100 -23.31 -7.43 -65.11
N PHE A 101 -22.42 -7.18 -64.16
CA PHE A 101 -21.94 -8.15 -63.16
C PHE A 101 -22.59 -7.87 -61.79
N ILE A 102 -22.57 -8.83 -60.86
CA ILE A 102 -23.23 -8.65 -59.55
C ILE A 102 -22.37 -7.90 -58.53
N GLY A 103 -21.07 -7.76 -58.79
CA GLY A 103 -20.10 -7.11 -57.90
C GLY A 103 -18.66 -7.38 -58.34
N GLY A 104 -17.70 -7.11 -57.45
CA GLY A 104 -16.27 -7.26 -57.69
C GLY A 104 -15.54 -5.93 -57.93
N ASP A 105 -14.22 -6.03 -58.08
CA ASP A 105 -13.35 -4.89 -58.30
C ASP A 105 -13.27 -4.56 -59.80
N LEU A 106 -13.79 -3.40 -60.18
CA LEU A 106 -13.73 -2.93 -61.57
C LEU A 106 -12.37 -2.28 -61.82
N GLY A 107 -11.65 -2.73 -62.85
CA GLY A 107 -10.36 -2.16 -63.23
C GLY A 107 -10.43 -1.29 -64.49
N CYS A 108 -9.34 -0.60 -64.77
CA CYS A 108 -9.09 0.04 -66.05
C CYS A 108 -7.84 -0.55 -66.72
N ASP A 109 -7.96 -1.01 -67.96
CA ASP A 109 -6.83 -1.57 -68.68
C ASP A 109 -5.91 -0.48 -69.28
N ASN A 110 -4.71 -0.89 -69.72
CA ASN A 110 -3.72 0.01 -70.33
C ASN A 110 -4.17 0.62 -71.69
N ALA A 111 -5.37 0.28 -72.17
CA ALA A 111 -6.00 0.85 -73.36
C ALA A 111 -7.19 1.76 -73.01
N CYS A 112 -7.37 2.10 -71.73
CA CYS A 112 -8.46 2.92 -71.20
C CYS A 112 -9.84 2.34 -71.54
N LYS A 113 -9.93 1.03 -71.39
CA LYS A 113 -11.17 0.25 -71.40
C LYS A 113 -11.41 -0.32 -70.02
N ILE A 114 -12.69 -0.41 -69.70
CA ILE A 114 -13.15 -1.05 -68.47
C ILE A 114 -12.69 -2.52 -68.48
N ASP A 115 -11.94 -2.90 -67.46
CA ASP A 115 -11.47 -4.26 -67.22
C ASP A 115 -12.44 -4.95 -66.25
N THR A 116 -13.19 -5.91 -66.79
CA THR A 116 -14.19 -6.70 -66.06
C THR A 116 -13.65 -8.04 -65.59
N SER A 117 -12.34 -8.30 -65.73
CA SER A 117 -11.74 -9.60 -65.39
C SER A 117 -11.75 -9.94 -63.90
N ALA A 118 -11.87 -8.92 -63.03
CA ALA A 118 -12.05 -9.06 -61.59
C ALA A 118 -13.51 -8.82 -61.14
N CYS A 119 -14.44 -8.64 -62.08
CA CYS A 119 -15.86 -8.64 -61.78
C CYS A 119 -16.40 -10.07 -61.61
N VAL A 120 -17.38 -10.21 -60.72
CA VAL A 120 -18.00 -11.50 -60.42
C VAL A 120 -19.12 -11.79 -61.44
N GLY A 121 -18.94 -12.88 -62.20
CA GLY A 121 -19.85 -13.33 -63.25
C GLY A 121 -21.24 -13.74 -62.76
N GLU A 122 -22.19 -13.75 -63.70
CA GLU A 122 -23.63 -14.00 -63.52
C GLU A 122 -23.96 -15.16 -62.56
N LEU A 123 -24.86 -14.88 -61.61
CA LEU A 123 -25.50 -15.85 -60.73
C LEU A 123 -26.31 -16.84 -61.59
N ILE A 124 -25.83 -18.08 -61.73
CA ILE A 124 -26.63 -19.15 -62.33
C ILE A 124 -27.23 -19.94 -61.18
N CYS A 125 -28.52 -19.74 -60.90
CA CYS A 125 -29.31 -20.77 -60.23
C CYS A 125 -29.50 -21.91 -61.27
N ASP A 126 -28.57 -22.88 -61.33
CA ASP A 126 -28.62 -23.98 -62.31
C ASP A 126 -29.65 -25.04 -61.87
N ASP A 127 -30.87 -24.88 -62.34
CA ASP A 127 -31.97 -25.84 -62.15
C ASP A 127 -31.82 -27.15 -62.93
N THR A 128 -30.72 -27.35 -63.67
CA THR A 128 -30.56 -28.54 -64.52
C THR A 128 -29.88 -29.71 -63.82
N ALA A 129 -29.31 -29.51 -62.63
CA ALA A 129 -28.71 -30.56 -61.83
C ALA A 129 -29.57 -30.91 -60.60
N LEU A 130 -30.26 -32.05 -60.72
CA LEU A 130 -30.80 -32.89 -59.63
C LEU A 130 -32.31 -32.78 -59.34
N MET A 131 -32.96 -33.93 -59.47
CA MET A 131 -34.34 -34.21 -59.16
C MET A 131 -34.66 -33.94 -57.68
N ASN A 132 -35.19 -32.75 -57.34
CA ASN A 132 -35.96 -32.56 -56.11
C ASN A 132 -37.47 -32.77 -56.42
N PRO A 133 -38.15 -33.76 -55.82
CA PRO A 133 -39.57 -34.03 -56.06
C PRO A 133 -40.54 -32.97 -55.47
N SER A 134 -40.02 -31.87 -54.92
CA SER A 134 -40.80 -30.84 -54.22
C SER A 134 -41.11 -29.59 -55.07
N CYS A 135 -40.26 -29.20 -56.03
CA CYS A 135 -40.57 -28.11 -56.99
C CYS A 135 -41.28 -28.70 -58.22
N GLY A 136 -42.54 -29.10 -58.03
CA GLY A 136 -43.36 -29.70 -59.08
C GLY A 136 -44.07 -28.66 -59.95
N ALA A 137 -43.42 -28.17 -61.01
CA ALA A 137 -43.97 -27.60 -62.27
C ALA A 137 -45.22 -26.68 -62.23
N GLY A 138 -45.63 -26.16 -61.07
CA GLY A 138 -46.91 -25.50 -60.85
C GLY A 138 -46.83 -24.09 -60.30
N ASP A 139 -45.67 -23.68 -59.77
CA ASP A 139 -45.37 -22.31 -59.37
C ASP A 139 -43.89 -22.06 -59.63
N ALA A 140 -43.58 -21.25 -60.64
CA ALA A 140 -42.21 -20.79 -60.89
C ALA A 140 -41.76 -19.76 -59.83
N ASP A 141 -42.70 -19.21 -59.06
CA ASP A 141 -42.48 -18.20 -58.02
C ASP A 141 -42.08 -18.83 -56.65
N ALA A 142 -42.07 -20.16 -56.52
CA ALA A 142 -41.71 -20.88 -55.29
C ALA A 142 -40.27 -21.44 -55.29
N CYS A 143 -39.53 -21.17 -56.36
CA CYS A 143 -38.13 -21.57 -56.57
C CYS A 143 -37.38 -20.34 -57.14
N GLU A 144 -37.76 -19.12 -56.72
CA GLU A 144 -37.02 -17.88 -56.97
C GLU A 144 -35.91 -17.82 -55.91
N CYS A 145 -34.65 -17.65 -56.31
CA CYS A 145 -33.55 -17.37 -55.39
C CYS A 145 -33.88 -16.01 -54.71
N VAL A 146 -34.54 -16.03 -53.55
CA VAL A 146 -35.03 -14.82 -52.87
C VAL A 146 -33.85 -14.04 -52.26
N GLY A 147 -32.67 -14.66 -52.16
CA GLY A 147 -31.54 -14.12 -51.42
C GLY A 147 -31.74 -14.27 -49.92
N CYS A 148 -30.90 -13.60 -49.14
CA CYS A 148 -30.99 -13.68 -47.68
C CYS A 148 -32.13 -12.84 -47.11
N VAL A 149 -33.02 -13.47 -46.34
CA VAL A 149 -34.00 -12.78 -45.50
C VAL A 149 -33.52 -12.85 -44.05
N LEU A 150 -32.74 -11.86 -43.64
CA LEU A 150 -32.14 -11.75 -42.30
C LEU A 150 -33.18 -11.53 -41.18
N ASP A 151 -33.98 -12.56 -40.89
CA ASP A 151 -35.03 -12.55 -39.88
C ASP A 151 -34.70 -13.40 -38.63
N GLY A 152 -33.50 -13.99 -38.62
CA GLY A 152 -32.95 -14.82 -37.56
C GLY A 152 -33.40 -16.28 -37.61
N MET A 153 -34.07 -16.71 -38.68
CA MET A 153 -34.48 -18.10 -38.89
C MET A 153 -33.96 -18.61 -40.22
N CYS A 154 -33.21 -19.71 -40.21
CA CYS A 154 -32.85 -20.40 -41.45
C CYS A 154 -34.03 -21.27 -41.93
N THR A 155 -34.78 -20.80 -42.93
CA THR A 155 -35.92 -21.49 -43.52
C THR A 155 -35.62 -21.97 -44.94
N LEU A 156 -36.59 -22.62 -45.60
CA LEU A 156 -36.45 -23.01 -47.01
C LEU A 156 -36.59 -21.81 -47.97
N GLU A 157 -36.84 -20.61 -47.44
CA GLU A 157 -36.91 -19.36 -48.18
C GLU A 157 -35.56 -18.61 -48.14
N ASP A 158 -34.57 -19.14 -47.41
CA ASP A 158 -33.25 -18.54 -47.20
C ASP A 158 -32.14 -19.34 -47.89
N ASP A 159 -31.18 -18.64 -48.47
CA ASP A 159 -30.01 -19.25 -49.09
C ASP A 159 -29.01 -19.75 -48.02
N CYS A 160 -28.30 -20.83 -48.31
CA CYS A 160 -27.28 -21.39 -47.42
C CYS A 160 -26.06 -20.49 -47.19
N VAL A 161 -25.84 -19.49 -48.05
CA VAL A 161 -24.82 -18.44 -47.86
C VAL A 161 -25.23 -17.36 -46.86
N CYS A 162 -26.44 -17.42 -46.31
CA CYS A 162 -26.90 -16.44 -45.34
C CYS A 162 -26.28 -16.69 -43.96
N GLY A 163 -25.90 -15.61 -43.28
CA GLY A 163 -25.26 -15.67 -41.95
C GLY A 163 -26.07 -16.48 -40.93
N GLU A 164 -27.40 -16.39 -40.97
CA GLU A 164 -28.29 -17.15 -40.07
C GLU A 164 -28.40 -18.65 -40.42
N CYS A 165 -28.09 -19.03 -41.67
CA CYS A 165 -28.04 -20.41 -42.14
C CYS A 165 -26.67 -21.07 -41.97
N SER A 166 -25.63 -20.31 -41.64
CA SER A 166 -24.26 -20.81 -41.46
C SER A 166 -24.13 -21.87 -40.36
N GLY A 167 -25.04 -21.87 -39.37
CA GLY A 167 -25.12 -22.88 -38.32
C GLY A 167 -26.05 -24.06 -38.62
N ASP A 168 -26.81 -24.03 -39.72
CA ASP A 168 -27.73 -25.10 -40.07
C ASP A 168 -26.97 -26.33 -40.57
N SER A 169 -27.41 -27.51 -40.11
CA SER A 169 -26.75 -28.79 -40.41
C SER A 169 -26.72 -29.17 -41.89
N PHE A 170 -27.61 -28.60 -42.71
CA PHE A 170 -27.62 -28.78 -44.15
C PHE A 170 -26.62 -27.82 -44.81
N CYS A 171 -26.68 -26.53 -44.52
CA CYS A 171 -25.83 -25.52 -45.16
C CYS A 171 -24.35 -25.59 -44.74
N SER A 172 -24.07 -26.10 -43.54
CA SER A 172 -22.71 -26.37 -43.05
C SER A 172 -22.17 -27.77 -43.41
N SER A 173 -22.96 -28.59 -44.11
CA SER A 173 -22.58 -29.98 -44.44
C SER A 173 -21.57 -30.01 -45.60
N PRO A 174 -20.38 -30.60 -45.41
CA PRO A 174 -19.41 -30.79 -46.50
C PRO A 174 -19.93 -31.71 -47.62
N ASP A 175 -20.95 -32.53 -47.34
CA ASP A 175 -21.56 -33.44 -48.32
C ASP A 175 -22.37 -32.69 -49.40
N ASN A 176 -22.71 -31.42 -49.13
CA ASN A 176 -23.46 -30.57 -50.06
C ASN A 176 -22.55 -29.70 -50.93
N CYS A 177 -21.24 -29.66 -50.65
CA CYS A 177 -20.26 -28.94 -51.47
C CYS A 177 -19.88 -29.78 -52.70
N ASN A 178 -20.27 -29.32 -53.89
CA ASN A 178 -19.90 -29.97 -55.14
C ASN A 178 -18.52 -29.51 -55.66
N ASN A 179 -18.07 -28.34 -55.17
CA ASN A 179 -16.82 -27.65 -55.49
C ASN A 179 -16.49 -27.63 -57.00
N ASP A 180 -17.44 -27.21 -57.83
CA ASP A 180 -17.30 -27.13 -59.28
C ASP A 180 -16.78 -25.78 -59.81
N GLY A 181 -16.41 -24.86 -58.91
CA GLY A 181 -15.97 -23.51 -59.22
C GLY A 181 -17.12 -22.49 -59.32
N LEU A 182 -18.37 -22.91 -59.11
CA LEU A 182 -19.53 -22.03 -59.03
C LEU A 182 -20.21 -22.23 -57.67
N CYS A 183 -20.46 -21.13 -56.96
CA CYS A 183 -21.26 -21.18 -55.74
C CYS A 183 -22.75 -21.35 -56.11
N ASP A 184 -23.40 -22.40 -55.61
CA ASP A 184 -24.87 -22.55 -55.62
C ASP A 184 -25.43 -22.16 -54.25
N PRO A 185 -25.88 -20.90 -54.06
CA PRO A 185 -26.26 -20.40 -52.74
C PRO A 185 -27.41 -21.17 -52.09
N TYR A 186 -28.22 -21.89 -52.86
CA TYR A 186 -29.36 -22.63 -52.34
C TYR A 186 -28.94 -23.93 -51.62
N ASN A 187 -27.84 -24.56 -52.03
CA ASN A 187 -27.37 -25.83 -51.46
C ASN A 187 -26.00 -25.75 -50.79
N GLU A 188 -25.18 -24.78 -51.20
CA GLU A 188 -23.82 -24.60 -50.74
C GLU A 188 -23.76 -23.40 -49.80
N GLY A 189 -23.37 -23.66 -48.55
CA GLY A 189 -23.14 -22.61 -47.57
C GLY A 189 -21.71 -22.08 -47.61
N CYS A 190 -21.44 -21.09 -46.76
CA CYS A 190 -20.12 -20.45 -46.64
C CYS A 190 -18.97 -21.39 -46.25
N ALA A 191 -19.28 -22.62 -45.87
CA ALA A 191 -18.29 -23.68 -45.63
C ALA A 191 -17.75 -24.33 -46.93
N CYS A 192 -18.38 -24.11 -48.09
CA CYS A 192 -17.94 -24.64 -49.38
C CYS A 192 -16.89 -23.71 -50.03
N ALA A 193 -15.83 -24.30 -50.59
CA ALA A 193 -14.66 -23.56 -51.04
C ALA A 193 -14.97 -22.57 -52.17
N ASP A 194 -15.90 -22.91 -53.06
CA ASP A 194 -16.30 -22.06 -54.17
C ASP A 194 -17.33 -20.98 -53.76
N CYS A 195 -17.87 -21.06 -52.54
CA CYS A 195 -18.73 -20.05 -51.92
C CYS A 195 -18.00 -19.14 -50.92
N GLU A 196 -16.73 -19.39 -50.60
CA GLU A 196 -15.93 -18.58 -49.67
C GLU A 196 -15.82 -17.11 -50.12
N GLY A 197 -15.82 -16.88 -51.44
CA GLY A 197 -15.80 -15.53 -52.03
C GLY A 197 -17.19 -14.89 -52.21
N HIS A 198 -18.27 -15.55 -51.77
CA HIS A 198 -19.61 -15.01 -51.90
C HIS A 198 -19.79 -13.80 -50.96
N PRO A 199 -20.38 -12.67 -51.40
CA PRO A 199 -20.46 -11.45 -50.60
C PRO A 199 -21.14 -11.58 -49.23
N GLN A 200 -21.97 -12.61 -49.05
CA GLN A 200 -22.65 -12.92 -47.78
C GLN A 200 -21.84 -13.88 -46.87
N CYS A 201 -20.74 -14.43 -47.38
CA CYS A 201 -19.82 -15.32 -46.68
C CYS A 201 -18.50 -14.64 -46.29
N LEU A 202 -18.29 -13.41 -46.76
CA LEU A 202 -17.18 -12.57 -46.31
C LEU A 202 -17.57 -11.93 -44.97
N PRO A 203 -16.66 -11.81 -43.99
CA PRO A 203 -16.92 -11.08 -42.76
C PRO A 203 -17.33 -9.64 -43.11
N ILE A 204 -18.52 -9.24 -42.68
CA ILE A 204 -19.05 -7.89 -42.92
C ILE A 204 -18.68 -7.05 -41.72
N CYS A 205 -17.56 -6.36 -41.81
CA CYS A 205 -17.22 -5.39 -40.78
C CYS A 205 -18.21 -4.21 -40.78
N GLY A 206 -18.82 -3.95 -39.63
CA GLY A 206 -19.87 -2.93 -39.42
C GLY A 206 -21.31 -3.47 -39.42
N ASP A 207 -21.52 -4.77 -39.21
CA ASP A 207 -22.85 -5.39 -39.08
C ASP A 207 -23.44 -5.28 -37.65
N GLY A 208 -22.62 -4.83 -36.68
CA GLY A 208 -22.98 -4.61 -35.30
C GLY A 208 -22.92 -5.85 -34.40
N VAL A 209 -22.30 -6.94 -34.84
CA VAL A 209 -22.12 -8.17 -34.06
C VAL A 209 -20.67 -8.66 -34.16
N ALA A 210 -19.95 -8.68 -33.04
CA ALA A 210 -18.67 -9.38 -33.00
C ALA A 210 -18.91 -10.90 -33.07
N ALA A 211 -18.44 -11.52 -34.16
CA ALA A 211 -18.46 -12.97 -34.45
C ALA A 211 -19.70 -13.50 -35.22
N SER A 212 -20.10 -12.82 -36.28
CA SER A 212 -20.90 -13.39 -37.37
C SER A 212 -20.04 -14.35 -38.21
N ALA A 213 -20.45 -15.62 -38.31
CA ALA A 213 -20.02 -16.67 -39.27
C ALA A 213 -18.67 -16.52 -40.03
N GLY A 214 -17.58 -16.17 -39.35
CA GLY A 214 -16.25 -16.04 -39.96
C GLY A 214 -15.29 -15.17 -39.15
N ASP A 215 -14.67 -15.72 -38.11
CA ASP A 215 -13.42 -15.28 -37.44
C ASP A 215 -13.13 -13.76 -37.28
N GLU A 216 -14.14 -12.88 -37.21
CA GLU A 216 -13.94 -11.45 -36.95
C GLU A 216 -13.75 -11.21 -35.44
N ALA A 217 -12.75 -10.40 -35.07
CA ALA A 217 -12.36 -10.22 -33.67
C ALA A 217 -13.18 -9.13 -32.94
N CYS A 218 -13.83 -8.25 -33.70
CA CYS A 218 -14.64 -7.11 -33.25
C CYS A 218 -15.49 -6.61 -34.43
N ASP A 219 -16.52 -5.79 -34.15
CA ASP A 219 -17.32 -5.05 -35.12
C ASP A 219 -17.64 -3.64 -34.58
N GLY A 220 -16.96 -2.61 -35.10
CA GLY A 220 -17.13 -1.24 -34.63
C GLY A 220 -16.91 -1.09 -33.12
N ASP A 221 -17.99 -0.82 -32.37
CA ASP A 221 -17.97 -0.71 -30.90
C ASP A 221 -18.12 -2.06 -30.18
N ASP A 222 -18.58 -3.12 -30.87
CA ASP A 222 -18.67 -4.47 -30.31
C ASP A 222 -17.30 -5.15 -30.37
N LEU A 223 -16.57 -5.15 -29.26
CA LEU A 223 -15.24 -5.75 -29.18
C LEU A 223 -15.26 -7.25 -28.82
N GLY A 224 -16.42 -7.91 -28.87
CA GLY A 224 -16.54 -9.34 -28.53
C GLY A 224 -16.15 -9.67 -27.08
N GLY A 225 -16.22 -8.67 -26.18
CA GLY A 225 -15.78 -8.78 -24.78
C GLY A 225 -14.27 -8.67 -24.56
N GLN A 226 -13.49 -8.34 -25.58
CA GLN A 226 -12.06 -8.12 -25.48
C GLN A 226 -11.76 -6.76 -24.84
N THR A 227 -10.65 -6.68 -24.10
CA THR A 227 -10.11 -5.48 -23.49
C THR A 227 -8.60 -5.40 -23.78
N CYS A 228 -7.97 -4.25 -23.58
CA CYS A 228 -6.50 -4.17 -23.68
C CYS A 228 -5.81 -5.19 -22.77
N VAL A 229 -6.40 -5.48 -21.59
CA VAL A 229 -5.91 -6.51 -20.66
C VAL A 229 -6.02 -7.91 -21.25
N SER A 230 -7.15 -8.26 -21.88
CA SER A 230 -7.29 -9.58 -22.53
C SER A 230 -6.43 -9.73 -23.79
N ALA A 231 -6.05 -8.61 -24.42
CA ALA A 231 -5.10 -8.53 -25.52
C ALA A 231 -3.62 -8.56 -25.07
N GLY A 232 -3.34 -8.59 -23.76
CA GLY A 232 -1.99 -8.75 -23.20
C GLY A 232 -1.27 -7.44 -22.86
N PHE A 233 -2.00 -6.34 -22.66
CA PHE A 233 -1.48 -5.06 -22.19
C PHE A 233 -1.86 -4.84 -20.72
N ASP A 234 -0.86 -4.60 -19.87
CA ASP A 234 -1.06 -4.53 -18.41
C ASP A 234 -1.62 -3.18 -17.93
N GLY A 235 -1.43 -2.08 -18.69
CA GLY A 235 -1.87 -0.73 -18.33
C GLY A 235 -3.26 -0.33 -18.85
N GLY A 236 -4.07 -1.28 -19.35
CA GLY A 236 -5.39 -0.94 -19.91
C GLY A 236 -5.32 -0.10 -21.21
N GLY A 237 -6.20 0.90 -21.34
CA GLY A 237 -6.34 1.75 -22.54
C GLY A 237 -7.65 1.56 -23.31
N VAL A 238 -7.76 2.22 -24.47
CA VAL A 238 -8.92 2.11 -25.37
C VAL A 238 -8.61 1.06 -26.43
N LEU A 239 -9.36 -0.04 -26.42
CA LEU A 239 -9.28 -1.04 -27.48
C LEU A 239 -10.24 -0.64 -28.59
N GLY A 240 -9.74 -0.53 -29.83
CA GLY A 240 -10.54 -0.18 -31.00
C GLY A 240 -10.78 -1.36 -31.94
N CYS A 241 -11.62 -1.14 -32.94
CA CYS A 241 -11.82 -2.04 -34.07
C CYS A 241 -11.60 -1.28 -35.38
N ASP A 242 -10.87 -1.85 -36.32
CA ASP A 242 -10.70 -1.25 -37.66
C ASP A 242 -11.70 -1.79 -38.69
N ASP A 243 -11.72 -1.19 -39.88
CA ASP A 243 -12.63 -1.56 -40.98
C ASP A 243 -12.36 -2.98 -41.55
N ALA A 244 -11.28 -3.63 -41.10
CA ALA A 244 -10.95 -5.02 -41.42
C ALA A 244 -11.29 -5.97 -40.26
N CYS A 245 -12.00 -5.48 -39.24
CA CYS A 245 -12.42 -6.21 -38.04
C CYS A 245 -11.24 -6.81 -37.26
N ALA A 246 -10.09 -6.13 -37.31
CA ALA A 246 -8.96 -6.39 -36.45
C ALA A 246 -9.00 -5.47 -35.22
N LEU A 247 -8.62 -6.04 -34.07
CA LEU A 247 -8.45 -5.27 -32.83
C LEU A 247 -7.29 -4.29 -32.98
N VAL A 248 -7.58 -3.01 -32.78
CA VAL A 248 -6.59 -1.93 -32.78
C VAL A 248 -6.09 -1.72 -31.36
N THR A 249 -4.82 -2.02 -31.13
CA THR A 249 -4.18 -1.94 -29.81
C THR A 249 -3.26 -0.73 -29.65
N ASP A 250 -3.27 0.20 -30.62
CA ASP A 250 -2.40 1.39 -30.60
C ASP A 250 -2.67 2.34 -29.43
N GLU A 251 -3.91 2.32 -28.89
CA GLU A 251 -4.31 3.08 -27.70
C GLU A 251 -4.32 2.22 -26.41
N CYS A 252 -3.82 0.98 -26.49
CA CYS A 252 -3.55 0.17 -25.30
C CYS A 252 -2.21 0.58 -24.67
N LEU A 253 -2.20 0.77 -23.35
CA LEU A 253 -1.03 1.23 -22.61
C LEU A 253 -0.13 0.04 -22.27
N ALA A 254 1.12 0.10 -22.74
CA ALA A 254 2.10 -0.98 -22.62
C ALA A 254 2.96 -0.95 -21.33
N ASP A 255 3.00 0.19 -20.63
CA ASP A 255 3.61 0.33 -19.31
C ASP A 255 2.48 0.70 -18.33
N GLU A 256 2.50 0.11 -17.14
CA GLU A 256 1.65 0.52 -16.02
C GLU A 256 1.98 1.99 -15.69
N VAL A 257 1.02 2.89 -15.94
CA VAL A 257 1.16 4.31 -15.65
C VAL A 257 0.32 4.63 -14.43
N CYS A 258 0.98 4.81 -13.29
CA CYS A 258 0.29 5.28 -12.11
C CYS A 258 -0.36 6.65 -12.37
N GLY A 259 -1.61 6.81 -11.93
CA GLY A 259 -2.38 8.03 -12.13
C GLY A 259 -3.20 8.04 -13.43
N ASP A 260 -3.42 6.89 -14.08
CA ASP A 260 -4.20 6.78 -15.30
C ASP A 260 -5.72 6.54 -15.08
N GLY A 261 -6.13 6.41 -13.83
CA GLY A 261 -7.51 6.16 -13.39
C GLY A 261 -7.93 4.69 -13.34
N PHE A 262 -7.04 3.74 -13.58
CA PHE A 262 -7.32 2.29 -13.51
C PHE A 262 -6.31 1.55 -12.63
N ILE A 263 -6.79 0.77 -11.65
CA ILE A 263 -5.90 -0.10 -10.84
C ILE A 263 -5.45 -1.30 -11.67
N GLY A 264 -4.17 -1.32 -12.02
CA GLY A 264 -3.47 -2.40 -12.71
C GLY A 264 -3.24 -3.66 -11.87
N ALA A 265 -2.62 -4.68 -12.47
CA ALA A 265 -2.39 -5.97 -11.80
C ALA A 265 -1.31 -5.91 -10.71
N THR A 266 -0.38 -4.95 -10.79
CA THR A 266 0.70 -4.78 -9.80
C THR A 266 0.57 -3.53 -8.92
N GLU A 267 -0.39 -2.65 -9.21
CA GLU A 267 -0.63 -1.43 -8.45
C GLU A 267 -1.33 -1.72 -7.11
N SER A 268 -0.91 -0.99 -6.07
CA SER A 268 -1.54 -1.11 -4.74
C SER A 268 -2.69 -0.11 -4.55
N CYS A 269 -2.71 0.95 -5.33
CA CYS A 269 -3.68 2.05 -5.31
C CYS A 269 -3.61 2.81 -6.65
N GLU A 270 -4.56 3.71 -6.91
CA GLU A 270 -4.60 4.56 -8.11
C GLU A 270 -5.18 5.95 -7.78
N GLY A 271 -4.34 6.98 -7.78
CA GLY A 271 -4.75 8.33 -7.39
C GLY A 271 -5.42 8.36 -6.01
N ASP A 272 -6.72 8.69 -5.97
CA ASP A 272 -7.53 8.69 -4.73
C ASP A 272 -8.16 7.31 -4.42
N ASP A 273 -8.11 6.35 -5.35
CA ASP A 273 -8.61 4.99 -5.15
C ASP A 273 -7.58 4.12 -4.42
N LEU A 274 -7.74 4.02 -3.10
CA LEU A 274 -6.88 3.24 -2.22
C LEU A 274 -7.36 1.78 -2.03
N MET A 275 -8.29 1.29 -2.86
CA MET A 275 -8.95 -0.01 -2.68
C MET A 275 -9.64 -0.19 -1.31
N GLY A 276 -10.02 0.92 -0.67
CA GLY A 276 -10.58 0.93 0.68
C GLY A 276 -9.56 0.68 1.80
N GLN A 277 -8.26 0.71 1.51
CA GLN A 277 -7.22 0.71 2.54
C GLN A 277 -7.18 2.07 3.25
N THR A 278 -6.83 2.03 4.52
CA THR A 278 -6.59 3.19 5.39
C THR A 278 -5.28 2.95 6.14
N CYS A 279 -4.74 3.99 6.77
CA CYS A 279 -3.59 3.84 7.68
C CYS A 279 -3.85 2.73 8.71
N ALA A 280 -5.07 2.69 9.27
CA ALA A 280 -5.53 1.66 10.21
C ALA A 280 -5.49 0.23 9.66
N SER A 281 -5.83 0.02 8.38
CA SER A 281 -5.92 -1.33 7.81
C SER A 281 -4.56 -1.90 7.37
N ILE A 282 -3.56 -1.05 7.15
CA ILE A 282 -2.19 -1.46 6.76
C ILE A 282 -1.19 -1.45 7.91
N GLY A 283 -1.63 -1.17 9.14
CA GLY A 283 -0.86 -1.38 10.36
C GLY A 283 -0.44 -0.14 11.14
N PHE A 284 -0.90 1.05 10.73
CA PHE A 284 -0.80 2.27 11.53
C PHE A 284 -2.07 2.43 12.37
N ALA A 285 -2.14 3.43 13.25
CA ALA A 285 -3.30 3.63 14.09
C ALA A 285 -4.35 4.58 13.47
N ASP A 286 -3.91 5.69 12.85
CA ASP A 286 -4.77 6.65 12.15
C ASP A 286 -4.00 7.42 11.06
N GLY A 287 -4.66 8.39 10.42
CA GLY A 287 -4.07 9.31 9.46
C GLY A 287 -4.61 9.20 8.04
N ASP A 288 -4.03 10.00 7.16
CA ASP A 288 -4.44 10.12 5.76
C ASP A 288 -3.50 9.28 4.89
N LEU A 289 -3.96 8.11 4.47
CA LEU A 289 -3.25 7.26 3.51
C LEU A 289 -3.38 7.88 2.11
N ALA A 290 -2.29 7.95 1.37
CA ALA A 290 -2.29 8.43 -0.02
C ALA A 290 -1.71 7.39 -0.97
N CYS A 291 -1.91 7.60 -2.28
CA CYS A 291 -1.23 6.85 -3.32
C CYS A 291 -0.06 7.67 -3.86
N SER A 292 1.12 7.05 -3.96
CA SER A 292 2.31 7.69 -4.52
C SER A 292 2.28 7.71 -6.06
N ASP A 293 3.15 8.50 -6.69
CA ASP A 293 3.32 8.55 -8.16
C ASP A 293 3.84 7.23 -8.77
N THR A 294 4.14 6.22 -7.94
CA THR A 294 4.54 4.87 -8.35
C THR A 294 3.51 3.81 -7.95
N CYS A 295 2.30 4.22 -7.54
CA CYS A 295 1.18 3.36 -7.18
C CYS A 295 1.48 2.37 -6.05
N GLU A 296 2.39 2.79 -5.16
CA GLU A 296 2.55 2.25 -3.81
C GLU A 296 1.84 3.15 -2.79
N PHE A 297 1.37 2.57 -1.70
CA PHE A 297 0.81 3.33 -0.58
C PHE A 297 1.85 4.29 0.01
N ASP A 298 1.53 5.58 0.00
CA ASP A 298 2.27 6.61 0.70
C ASP A 298 1.77 6.72 2.14
N THR A 299 2.56 6.19 3.07
CA THR A 299 2.26 6.15 4.50
C THR A 299 2.76 7.39 5.23
N SER A 300 3.29 8.41 4.54
CA SER A 300 3.83 9.62 5.19
C SER A 300 2.77 10.47 5.88
N GLY A 301 1.49 10.32 5.51
CA GLY A 301 0.34 10.91 6.19
C GLY A 301 -0.27 10.02 7.29
N CYS A 302 0.26 8.81 7.50
CA CYS A 302 -0.15 7.92 8.56
C CYS A 302 0.63 8.20 9.85
N PHE A 303 -0.03 8.00 11.00
CA PHE A 303 0.59 8.14 12.31
C PHE A 303 0.07 7.08 13.27
N ASP A 304 0.94 6.69 14.19
CA ASP A 304 0.61 5.82 15.33
C ASP A 304 -0.14 6.64 16.41
N VAL A 305 -0.87 5.97 17.31
CA VAL A 305 -1.67 6.65 18.34
C VAL A 305 -0.75 7.01 19.48
N CYS A 306 -0.43 8.29 19.57
CA CYS A 306 0.35 8.79 20.68
C CYS A 306 -0.40 8.71 22.01
N GLY A 307 0.27 8.20 23.04
CA GLY A 307 -0.25 8.00 24.38
C GLY A 307 -0.88 6.62 24.60
N ASP A 308 -0.44 5.59 23.88
CA ASP A 308 -0.86 4.20 24.08
C ASP A 308 0.03 3.38 25.03
N GLU A 309 1.00 4.05 25.66
CA GLU A 309 2.00 3.52 26.59
C GLU A 309 3.04 2.58 25.93
N ALA A 310 3.18 2.60 24.60
CA ALA A 310 4.20 1.81 23.91
C ALA A 310 4.82 2.56 22.72
N ILE A 311 6.15 2.69 22.68
CA ILE A 311 6.84 3.20 21.49
C ILE A 311 6.75 2.14 20.37
N THR A 312 5.99 2.43 19.32
CA THR A 312 5.77 1.56 18.17
C THR A 312 6.03 2.25 16.84
N GLY A 313 6.14 1.47 15.76
CA GLY A 313 6.17 1.99 14.38
C GLY A 313 7.18 3.12 14.14
N LEU A 314 6.66 4.33 13.90
CA LEU A 314 7.43 5.55 13.60
C LEU A 314 7.50 6.54 14.78
N GLU A 315 7.11 6.15 15.99
CA GLU A 315 7.14 7.00 17.17
C GLU A 315 8.57 7.16 17.71
N ASP A 316 8.95 8.40 18.05
CA ASP A 316 10.19 8.66 18.78
C ASP A 316 10.02 8.41 20.30
N CYS A 317 8.79 8.55 20.80
CA CYS A 317 8.39 8.43 22.20
C CYS A 317 6.88 8.16 22.30
N ASP A 318 6.37 7.78 23.48
CA ASP A 318 4.94 7.69 23.78
C ASP A 318 4.66 8.19 25.22
N GLY A 319 3.98 9.33 25.35
CA GLY A 319 3.64 9.89 26.66
C GLY A 319 4.86 10.15 27.55
N ASP A 320 5.01 9.39 28.64
CA ASP A 320 6.19 9.45 29.52
C ASP A 320 7.29 8.44 29.12
N ASP A 321 7.01 7.50 28.21
CA ASP A 321 8.00 6.59 27.66
C ASP A 321 8.81 7.30 26.57
N LEU A 322 10.02 7.73 26.94
CA LEU A 322 10.96 8.39 26.03
C LEU A 322 11.98 7.42 25.43
N GLY A 323 11.85 6.10 25.66
CA GLY A 323 12.77 5.12 25.09
C GLY A 323 14.20 5.24 25.62
N GLU A 324 14.36 5.66 26.88
CA GLU A 324 15.64 6.00 27.52
C GLU A 324 16.35 7.24 26.93
N GLU A 325 15.71 7.97 26.01
CA GLU A 325 16.26 9.22 25.46
C GLU A 325 16.16 10.37 26.46
N THR A 326 17.15 11.26 26.40
CA THR A 326 17.29 12.45 27.24
C THR A 326 17.64 13.65 26.37
N CYS A 327 17.55 14.86 26.91
CA CYS A 327 18.03 16.05 26.20
C CYS A 327 19.49 15.90 25.74
N VAL A 328 20.34 15.25 26.55
CA VAL A 328 21.75 15.00 26.22
C VAL A 328 21.90 14.10 24.99
N SER A 329 21.14 13.00 24.91
CA SER A 329 21.19 12.09 23.75
C SER A 329 20.62 12.73 22.48
N GLN A 330 19.67 13.66 22.62
CA GLN A 330 19.15 14.50 21.53
C GLN A 330 20.07 15.67 21.14
N GLY A 331 21.25 15.79 21.76
CA GLY A 331 22.29 16.74 21.39
C GLY A 331 22.27 18.07 22.15
N TYR A 332 21.39 18.23 23.15
CA TYR A 332 21.36 19.37 24.05
C TYR A 332 22.28 19.10 25.24
N MET A 333 23.48 19.68 25.19
CA MET A 333 24.53 19.33 26.15
C MET A 333 24.24 19.82 27.57
N GLY A 334 23.40 20.82 27.77
CA GLY A 334 23.01 21.30 29.11
C GLY A 334 21.99 20.42 29.84
N GLY A 335 21.56 19.30 29.27
CA GLY A 335 20.51 18.48 29.88
C GLY A 335 19.12 19.13 29.76
N GLY A 336 18.30 19.02 30.81
CA GLY A 336 16.92 19.51 30.85
C GLY A 336 15.86 18.41 30.81
N ILE A 337 14.61 18.81 30.54
CA ILE A 337 13.46 17.89 30.45
C ILE A 337 13.15 17.64 28.97
N LEU A 338 13.29 16.38 28.55
CA LEU A 338 12.76 15.92 27.27
C LEU A 338 11.32 15.46 27.50
N ALA A 339 10.39 15.90 26.65
CA ALA A 339 9.00 15.47 26.72
C ALA A 339 8.58 14.79 25.42
N CYS A 340 7.52 14.00 25.48
CA CYS A 340 6.87 13.51 24.28
C CYS A 340 5.74 14.48 23.87
N GLY A 341 5.77 14.99 22.64
CA GLY A 341 4.69 15.82 22.11
C GLY A 341 3.46 14.99 21.72
N ASP A 342 2.31 15.65 21.49
CA ASP A 342 1.06 15.00 21.06
C ASP A 342 1.16 14.27 19.71
N THR A 343 2.25 14.47 18.97
CA THR A 343 2.55 13.83 17.68
C THR A 343 3.62 12.74 17.81
N CYS A 344 3.94 12.29 19.03
CA CYS A 344 4.95 11.25 19.30
C CYS A 344 6.34 11.56 18.72
N MET A 345 6.65 12.85 18.67
CA MET A 345 7.98 13.38 18.42
C MET A 345 8.52 14.00 19.71
N PHE A 346 9.83 13.94 19.90
CA PHE A 346 10.47 14.60 21.04
C PHE A 346 10.23 16.11 21.05
N ASP A 347 9.66 16.60 22.15
CA ASP A 347 9.59 18.02 22.47
C ASP A 347 10.82 18.41 23.30
N ALA A 348 11.77 19.05 22.63
CA ALA A 348 13.01 19.54 23.23
C ALA A 348 12.91 20.98 23.75
N THR A 349 11.71 21.56 23.86
CA THR A 349 11.53 22.97 24.28
C THR A 349 12.07 23.26 25.69
N LEU A 350 12.13 22.24 26.56
CA LEU A 350 12.67 22.33 27.92
C LEU A 350 14.08 21.75 28.06
N CYS A 351 14.74 21.45 26.94
CA CYS A 351 16.16 21.10 26.92
C CYS A 351 17.04 22.37 27.00
N LEU A 352 18.16 22.26 27.71
CA LEU A 352 19.10 23.36 27.94
C LEU A 352 20.29 23.25 26.97
N GLU A 353 20.59 24.33 26.28
CA GLU A 353 21.71 24.37 25.31
C GLU A 353 23.07 24.60 25.96
N GLU A 354 23.12 25.32 27.08
CA GLU A 354 24.34 25.64 27.82
C GLU A 354 24.46 24.77 29.07
N GLU A 355 25.66 24.26 29.34
CA GLU A 355 25.95 23.49 30.55
C GLU A 355 26.13 24.43 31.75
N VAL A 356 25.28 24.28 32.76
CA VAL A 356 25.29 25.09 33.98
C VAL A 356 25.14 24.20 35.21
N CYS A 357 26.26 23.95 35.87
CA CYS A 357 26.26 23.25 37.16
C CYS A 357 25.35 23.93 38.20
N GLY A 358 24.48 23.13 38.80
CA GLY A 358 23.46 23.54 39.76
C GLY A 358 22.15 24.00 39.12
N ASP A 359 21.87 23.64 37.87
CA ASP A 359 20.62 23.97 37.19
C ASP A 359 19.50 22.92 37.41
N GLY A 360 19.83 21.83 38.09
CA GLY A 360 18.93 20.73 38.42
C GLY A 360 18.95 19.58 37.43
N PHE A 361 19.81 19.58 36.41
CA PHE A 361 19.93 18.51 35.42
C PHE A 361 21.39 18.13 35.16
N ILE A 362 21.66 16.84 34.97
CA ILE A 362 23.01 16.39 34.59
C ILE A 362 23.21 16.60 33.08
N GLY A 363 24.07 17.55 32.72
CA GLY A 363 24.50 17.79 31.33
C GLY A 363 25.46 16.71 30.77
N ALA A 364 25.89 16.90 29.52
CA ALA A 364 26.71 15.93 28.79
C ALA A 364 28.13 15.75 29.37
N THR A 365 28.69 16.79 29.98
CA THR A 365 30.00 16.74 30.63
C THR A 365 29.97 16.72 32.16
N GLU A 366 28.78 16.75 32.74
CA GLU A 366 28.58 16.72 34.18
C GLU A 366 28.48 15.29 34.68
N LEU A 367 29.03 15.04 35.87
CA LEU A 367 28.89 13.77 36.59
C LEU A 367 27.74 13.80 37.60
N CYS A 368 27.25 14.98 37.94
CA CYS A 368 26.21 15.25 38.92
C CYS A 368 25.73 16.70 38.77
N ASP A 369 24.55 17.03 39.31
CA ASP A 369 24.05 18.40 39.45
C ASP A 369 23.37 18.56 40.82
N GLY A 370 23.95 19.39 41.70
CA GLY A 370 23.39 19.61 43.03
C GLY A 370 23.28 18.32 43.86
N GLU A 371 22.05 17.82 44.04
CA GLU A 371 21.73 16.56 44.72
C GLU A 371 21.44 15.40 43.74
N ASP A 372 21.38 15.65 42.43
CA ASP A 372 21.29 14.62 41.41
C ASP A 372 22.69 14.07 41.12
N PHE A 373 22.91 12.79 41.46
CA PHE A 373 24.18 12.10 41.29
C PHE A 373 24.15 11.09 40.15
N GLY A 374 23.11 11.10 39.30
CA GLY A 374 22.98 10.13 38.21
C GLY A 374 22.83 8.69 38.71
N GLY A 375 22.22 8.53 39.88
CA GLY A 375 22.07 7.23 40.56
C GLY A 375 23.27 6.80 41.40
N GLU A 376 24.36 7.58 41.44
CA GLU A 376 25.51 7.29 42.28
C GLU A 376 25.23 7.54 43.77
N THR A 377 25.86 6.71 44.61
CA THR A 377 25.79 6.78 46.07
C THR A 377 27.20 6.62 46.64
N CYS A 378 27.41 6.95 47.92
CA CYS A 378 28.68 6.63 48.58
C CYS A 378 29.03 5.13 48.46
N ILE A 379 28.02 4.25 48.50
CA ILE A 379 28.21 2.79 48.38
C ILE A 379 28.72 2.42 46.99
N SER A 380 28.10 2.93 45.92
CA SER A 380 28.56 2.65 44.54
C SER A 380 29.93 3.25 44.25
N GLN A 381 30.32 4.32 44.95
CA GLN A 381 31.65 4.92 44.91
C GLN A 381 32.70 4.18 45.77
N GLY A 382 32.33 3.05 46.38
CA GLY A 382 33.25 2.17 47.12
C GLY A 382 33.38 2.46 48.62
N PHE A 383 32.41 3.17 49.21
CA PHE A 383 32.34 3.47 50.63
C PHE A 383 31.17 2.69 51.27
N PRO A 384 31.43 1.48 51.82
CA PRO A 384 30.38 0.57 52.26
C PRO A 384 29.57 1.09 53.45
N GLY A 385 30.16 1.96 54.29
CA GLY A 385 29.44 2.65 55.37
C GLY A 385 28.51 3.76 54.90
N GLY A 386 28.33 3.94 53.58
CA GLY A 386 27.46 4.96 53.01
C GLY A 386 27.95 6.37 53.29
N GLY A 387 27.03 7.27 53.68
CA GLY A 387 27.31 8.67 53.98
C GLY A 387 26.66 9.66 53.01
N LEU A 388 27.04 10.94 53.14
CA LEU A 388 26.52 12.02 52.30
C LEU A 388 27.41 12.18 51.06
N LEU A 389 26.89 11.85 49.88
CA LEU A 389 27.54 12.17 48.63
C LEU A 389 27.20 13.62 48.26
N LEU A 390 28.18 14.37 47.77
CA LEU A 390 27.97 15.75 47.30
C LEU A 390 28.46 15.88 45.86
N CYS A 391 27.84 16.78 45.12
CA CYS A 391 28.37 17.24 43.85
C CYS A 391 29.36 18.39 44.07
N THR A 392 30.47 18.40 43.33
CA THR A 392 31.39 19.55 43.37
C THR A 392 30.77 20.78 42.70
N ASP A 393 31.21 21.99 43.08
CA ASP A 393 30.73 23.27 42.50
C ASP A 393 30.95 23.39 40.97
N ALA A 394 31.76 22.50 40.39
CA ALA A 394 32.03 22.45 38.96
C ALA A 394 31.35 21.27 38.25
N CYS A 395 30.59 20.45 38.97
CA CYS A 395 29.87 19.26 38.50
C CYS A 395 30.75 18.21 37.77
N SER A 396 32.08 18.39 37.77
CA SER A 396 33.05 17.53 37.09
C SER A 396 33.55 16.38 37.96
N ALA A 397 33.02 16.23 39.17
CA ALA A 397 33.36 15.17 40.12
C ALA A 397 32.32 15.09 41.24
N LEU A 398 32.17 13.88 41.78
CA LEU A 398 31.51 13.61 43.05
C LEU A 398 32.50 13.83 44.19
N ASP A 399 32.10 14.56 45.23
CA ASP A 399 32.84 14.73 46.47
C ASP A 399 32.47 13.63 47.47
N THR A 400 33.38 12.68 47.64
CA THR A 400 33.25 11.55 48.55
C THR A 400 33.82 11.84 49.95
N GLY A 401 34.17 13.09 50.26
CA GLY A 401 34.77 13.48 51.53
C GLY A 401 33.87 13.25 52.76
N ASN A 402 32.55 13.13 52.56
CA ASN A 402 31.58 12.79 53.61
C ASN A 402 31.04 11.35 53.48
N CYS A 403 31.65 10.53 52.62
CA CYS A 403 31.40 9.10 52.58
C CYS A 403 32.20 8.37 53.66
N VAL A 404 31.63 7.32 54.22
CA VAL A 404 32.18 6.56 55.34
C VAL A 404 32.85 5.29 54.83
N ALA A 405 34.18 5.21 55.02
CA ALA A 405 35.02 4.17 54.42
C ALA A 405 34.90 2.79 55.09
N ASP A 406 34.60 2.75 56.39
CA ASP A 406 34.41 1.52 57.16
C ASP A 406 32.94 1.45 57.61
N GLU A 407 32.31 0.29 57.50
CA GLU A 407 31.01 0.01 58.13
C GLU A 407 31.19 0.18 59.66
N VAL A 408 30.45 1.12 60.25
CA VAL A 408 30.60 1.45 61.66
C VAL A 408 29.50 0.74 62.42
N CYS A 409 29.91 -0.31 63.15
CA CYS A 409 29.00 -0.96 64.04
C CYS A 409 28.47 0.01 65.10
N GLY A 410 27.15 0.15 65.14
CA GLY A 410 26.46 0.98 66.11
C GLY A 410 25.99 2.34 65.59
N ASP A 411 25.86 2.52 64.28
CA ASP A 411 25.34 3.71 63.62
C ASP A 411 23.80 3.73 63.49
N GLY A 412 23.14 2.62 63.85
CA GLY A 412 21.70 2.46 63.88
C GLY A 412 21.11 1.80 62.63
N TRP A 413 21.93 1.30 61.70
CA TRP A 413 21.53 0.56 60.50
C TRP A 413 22.23 -0.79 60.41
N ILE A 414 21.62 -1.78 59.76
CA ILE A 414 22.29 -3.07 59.46
C ILE A 414 22.66 -3.03 57.97
N GLY A 415 23.94 -2.85 57.67
CA GLY A 415 24.49 -2.83 56.31
C GLY A 415 24.63 -4.21 55.65
N GLU A 416 25.16 -4.26 54.43
CA GLU A 416 25.28 -5.51 53.65
C GLU A 416 26.23 -6.55 54.28
N ASN A 417 27.18 -6.14 55.14
CA ASN A 417 28.07 -7.04 55.85
C ASN A 417 27.89 -7.05 57.38
N GLU A 418 26.85 -6.41 57.90
CA GLU A 418 26.54 -6.41 59.33
C GLU A 418 25.44 -7.42 59.61
N THR A 419 25.57 -8.17 60.71
CA THR A 419 24.52 -9.10 61.15
C THR A 419 23.66 -8.51 62.27
N CYS A 420 24.09 -7.39 62.84
CA CYS A 420 23.40 -6.63 63.88
C CYS A 420 24.01 -5.21 63.96
N ASP A 421 23.32 -4.28 64.62
CA ASP A 421 23.83 -2.96 65.01
C ASP A 421 23.31 -2.61 66.41
N ASN A 422 24.19 -2.47 67.40
CA ASN A 422 23.79 -2.28 68.80
C ASN A 422 22.72 -3.34 69.23
N ASP A 423 21.48 -2.90 69.45
CA ASP A 423 20.32 -3.73 69.84
C ASP A 423 19.40 -4.08 68.64
N ASN A 424 19.77 -3.65 67.43
CA ASN A 424 19.07 -3.96 66.20
C ASN A 424 19.64 -5.25 65.60
N PHE A 425 18.86 -6.34 65.66
CA PHE A 425 19.26 -7.66 65.16
C PHE A 425 18.49 -8.06 63.89
N GLY A 426 17.87 -7.12 63.17
CA GLY A 426 17.14 -7.43 61.93
C GLY A 426 15.92 -8.33 62.13
N GLY A 427 15.42 -8.43 63.37
CA GLY A 427 14.33 -9.33 63.76
C GLY A 427 14.80 -10.69 64.29
N ASP A 428 16.10 -10.97 64.32
CA ASP A 428 16.62 -12.16 64.97
C ASP A 428 16.41 -12.12 66.48
N THR A 429 16.18 -13.32 67.03
CA THR A 429 16.04 -13.60 68.45
C THR A 429 16.85 -14.84 68.76
N CYS A 430 17.19 -15.08 70.03
CA CYS A 430 17.82 -16.33 70.42
C CYS A 430 17.00 -17.57 69.97
N VAL A 431 15.65 -17.46 69.98
CA VAL A 431 14.76 -18.53 69.51
C VAL A 431 14.88 -18.74 67.99
N SER A 432 14.93 -17.67 67.18
CA SER A 432 15.08 -17.81 65.72
C SER A 432 16.43 -18.42 65.32
N LEU A 433 17.46 -18.24 66.15
CA LEU A 433 18.80 -18.81 65.96
C LEU A 433 18.95 -20.23 66.53
N GLY A 434 17.88 -20.82 67.08
CA GLY A 434 17.83 -22.22 67.51
C GLY A 434 18.10 -22.46 69.00
N PHE A 435 18.10 -21.43 69.84
CA PHE A 435 18.21 -21.56 71.29
C PHE A 435 16.81 -21.62 71.91
N ALA A 436 16.42 -22.80 72.38
CA ALA A 436 15.04 -23.10 72.80
C ALA A 436 14.58 -22.31 74.04
N GLY A 437 15.50 -21.83 74.88
CA GLY A 437 15.21 -21.05 76.08
C GLY A 437 15.16 -19.54 75.88
N GLY A 438 15.27 -19.03 74.65
CA GLY A 438 15.29 -17.59 74.41
C GLY A 438 16.58 -16.94 74.94
N GLY A 439 16.45 -15.76 75.57
CA GLY A 439 17.56 -14.94 76.06
C GLY A 439 17.80 -13.64 75.27
N ASP A 440 18.90 -12.96 75.59
CA ASP A 440 19.28 -11.67 75.00
C ASP A 440 20.39 -11.86 73.95
N LEU A 441 20.18 -11.34 72.74
CA LEU A 441 21.25 -11.17 71.75
C LEU A 441 22.08 -9.95 72.11
N ALA A 442 23.38 -10.01 71.83
CA ALA A 442 24.27 -8.86 71.87
C ALA A 442 24.94 -8.70 70.51
N CYS A 443 25.31 -7.47 70.17
CA CYS A 443 26.09 -7.17 68.98
C CYS A 443 27.51 -6.76 69.40
N ASP A 444 28.54 -7.36 68.79
CA ASP A 444 29.93 -6.98 69.06
C ASP A 444 30.43 -5.83 68.17
N ASP A 445 31.62 -5.31 68.47
CA ASP A 445 32.25 -4.20 67.71
C ASP A 445 32.61 -4.58 66.25
N ALA A 446 32.46 -5.86 65.87
CA ALA A 446 32.62 -6.35 64.51
C ALA A 446 31.27 -6.61 63.82
N CYS A 447 30.16 -6.16 64.44
CA CYS A 447 28.79 -6.33 63.94
C CYS A 447 28.39 -7.79 63.72
N ALA A 448 28.95 -8.67 64.56
CA ALA A 448 28.56 -10.07 64.67
C ALA A 448 27.57 -10.27 65.81
N VAL A 449 26.50 -11.02 65.55
CA VAL A 449 25.56 -11.47 66.60
C VAL A 449 26.29 -12.40 67.57
N VAL A 450 26.28 -12.01 68.85
CA VAL A 450 26.81 -12.78 69.98
C VAL A 450 25.67 -13.52 70.66
N THR A 451 25.78 -14.85 70.72
CA THR A 451 24.74 -15.76 71.24
C THR A 451 24.98 -16.22 72.68
N GLU A 452 25.99 -15.66 73.36
CA GLU A 452 26.39 -16.05 74.71
C GLU A 452 25.33 -15.70 75.78
N GLY A 453 24.41 -14.79 75.46
CA GLY A 453 23.23 -14.45 76.26
C GLY A 453 22.00 -15.32 75.97
N CYS A 454 22.07 -16.22 74.97
CA CYS A 454 20.99 -17.15 74.64
C CYS A 454 21.00 -18.39 75.55
N LEU A 455 19.81 -18.88 75.88
CA LEU A 455 19.60 -19.99 76.81
C LEU A 455 19.21 -21.27 76.05
N ASP A 456 19.91 -22.38 76.34
CA ASP A 456 19.71 -23.68 75.67
C ASP A 456 18.46 -24.45 76.13
N GLU A 457 17.93 -24.17 77.32
CA GLU A 457 16.75 -24.85 77.88
C GLU A 457 15.66 -23.82 78.24
N ALA A 458 14.41 -24.10 77.87
CA ALA A 458 13.26 -23.27 78.23
C ALA A 458 12.97 -23.38 79.74
N VAL A 459 12.98 -22.25 80.43
CA VAL A 459 12.74 -22.17 81.87
C VAL A 459 11.57 -21.22 82.14
N CYS A 460 10.42 -21.81 82.43
CA CYS A 460 9.27 -21.04 82.87
C CYS A 460 9.59 -20.13 84.08
N GLY A 461 9.24 -18.86 83.98
CA GLY A 461 9.54 -17.83 84.98
C GLY A 461 10.74 -16.94 84.67
N ASP A 462 11.36 -17.05 83.49
CA ASP A 462 12.54 -16.28 83.09
C ASP A 462 12.25 -14.96 82.33
N ASN A 463 10.97 -14.64 82.11
CA ASN A 463 10.46 -13.49 81.33
C ASN A 463 10.59 -13.60 79.80
N PHE A 464 10.99 -14.74 79.24
CA PHE A 464 10.95 -15.04 77.80
C PHE A 464 9.95 -16.18 77.49
N ILE A 465 9.33 -16.15 76.30
CA ILE A 465 8.46 -17.25 75.85
C ILE A 465 9.31 -18.18 74.98
N GLY A 466 9.75 -19.30 75.54
CA GLY A 466 10.60 -20.30 74.87
C GLY A 466 9.83 -21.32 74.03
N GLU A 467 10.57 -22.25 73.41
CA GLU A 467 9.96 -23.36 72.66
C GLU A 467 9.24 -24.31 73.63
N GLY A 468 7.92 -24.44 73.48
CA GLY A 468 7.07 -25.27 74.34
C GLY A 468 6.33 -24.51 75.45
N GLU A 469 6.50 -23.19 75.52
CA GLU A 469 5.77 -22.30 76.42
C GLU A 469 4.68 -21.54 75.66
N ASP A 470 3.48 -21.48 76.22
CA ASP A 470 2.36 -20.72 75.67
C ASP A 470 2.42 -19.24 76.07
N CYS A 471 3.00 -18.96 77.23
CA CYS A 471 3.06 -17.66 77.88
C CYS A 471 4.17 -17.62 78.93
N GLU A 472 4.51 -16.43 79.40
CA GLU A 472 5.50 -16.23 80.46
C GLU A 472 5.08 -15.07 81.38
N GLY A 473 4.80 -15.37 82.66
CA GLY A 473 4.36 -14.38 83.63
C GLY A 473 3.14 -13.56 83.17
N ALA A 474 3.36 -12.29 82.79
CA ALA A 474 2.33 -11.40 82.26
C ALA A 474 2.33 -11.31 80.71
N ASN A 475 3.37 -11.83 80.06
CA ASN A 475 3.48 -11.91 78.61
C ASN A 475 2.67 -13.12 78.12
N LEU A 476 1.48 -12.88 77.57
CA LEU A 476 0.54 -13.93 77.14
C LEU A 476 0.66 -14.25 75.64
N ASN A 477 1.82 -14.01 75.03
CA ASN A 477 2.03 -14.18 73.58
C ASN A 477 0.97 -13.48 72.72
N ASN A 478 0.55 -12.28 73.13
CA ASN A 478 -0.58 -11.53 72.55
C ASN A 478 -1.93 -12.28 72.49
N GLN A 479 -2.09 -13.36 73.26
CA GLN A 479 -3.34 -14.10 73.36
C GLN A 479 -4.26 -13.54 74.45
N SER A 480 -5.55 -13.81 74.29
CA SER A 480 -6.61 -13.48 75.22
C SER A 480 -7.63 -14.63 75.25
N CYS A 481 -8.53 -14.63 76.25
CA CYS A 481 -9.63 -15.61 76.27
C CYS A 481 -10.45 -15.59 74.95
N MET A 482 -10.59 -14.41 74.33
CA MET A 482 -11.32 -14.27 73.07
C MET A 482 -10.56 -14.86 71.87
N SER A 483 -9.24 -14.66 71.79
CA SER A 483 -8.44 -15.17 70.67
C SER A 483 -8.29 -16.70 70.71
N LEU A 484 -8.35 -17.30 71.90
CA LEU A 484 -8.37 -18.75 72.10
C LEU A 484 -9.77 -19.37 71.95
N GLY A 485 -10.80 -18.59 71.64
CA GLY A 485 -12.17 -19.08 71.45
C GLY A 485 -12.91 -19.46 72.75
N LEU A 486 -12.43 -18.97 73.90
CA LEU A 486 -12.93 -19.32 75.24
C LEU A 486 -13.84 -18.22 75.84
N GLY A 487 -14.26 -17.23 75.04
CA GLY A 487 -15.17 -16.17 75.46
C GLY A 487 -14.48 -14.98 76.13
N MET A 488 -15.17 -14.34 77.09
CA MET A 488 -14.73 -13.11 77.74
C MET A 488 -13.98 -13.43 79.04
N GLY A 489 -13.01 -12.63 79.48
CA GLY A 489 -12.35 -12.85 80.77
C GLY A 489 -10.87 -12.47 80.75
N LYS A 490 -10.16 -12.81 81.85
CA LYS A 490 -8.73 -12.55 81.97
C LYS A 490 -7.97 -13.87 81.79
N LEU A 491 -7.21 -13.97 80.70
CA LEU A 491 -6.23 -15.04 80.48
C LEU A 491 -5.05 -14.84 81.44
N GLY A 492 -4.59 -15.91 82.08
CA GLY A 492 -3.39 -15.92 82.92
C GLY A 492 -2.33 -16.84 82.34
N CYS A 493 -1.16 -16.85 82.98
CA CYS A 493 -0.11 -17.82 82.71
C CYS A 493 0.14 -18.66 83.97
N SER A 494 0.28 -19.98 83.82
CA SER A 494 0.55 -20.90 84.93
C SER A 494 2.04 -20.94 85.29
N ASP A 495 2.38 -21.55 86.43
CA ASP A 495 3.77 -21.79 86.86
C ASP A 495 4.50 -22.84 85.98
N THR A 496 3.81 -23.40 84.98
CA THR A 496 4.38 -24.29 83.96
C THR A 496 4.30 -23.67 82.56
N CYS A 497 4.00 -22.36 82.47
CA CYS A 497 4.00 -21.60 81.24
C CYS A 497 2.99 -22.09 80.18
N GLU A 498 1.91 -22.67 80.68
CA GLU A 498 0.70 -22.96 79.91
C GLU A 498 -0.35 -21.88 80.18
N PHE A 499 -1.22 -21.60 79.21
CA PHE A 499 -2.31 -20.66 79.39
C PHE A 499 -3.26 -21.08 80.54
N ASP A 500 -3.32 -20.27 81.61
CA ASP A 500 -4.33 -20.42 82.67
C ASP A 500 -5.66 -19.83 82.20
N THR A 501 -6.53 -20.72 81.74
CA THR A 501 -7.87 -20.41 81.23
C THR A 501 -8.95 -20.41 82.32
N SER A 502 -8.59 -20.64 83.59
CA SER A 502 -9.56 -20.79 84.70
C SER A 502 -10.44 -19.56 84.96
N LYS A 503 -10.01 -18.39 84.46
CA LYS A 503 -10.72 -17.10 84.57
C LYS A 503 -11.29 -16.61 83.25
N CYS A 504 -11.26 -17.43 82.20
CA CYS A 504 -12.05 -17.22 81.00
C CYS A 504 -13.51 -17.68 81.24
N MET A 505 -14.46 -16.89 80.80
CA MET A 505 -15.90 -17.12 80.94
C MET A 505 -16.50 -17.31 79.55
N GLY A 506 -16.83 -18.56 79.24
CA GLY A 506 -17.40 -19.00 77.96
C GLY A 506 -18.85 -18.61 77.74
#